data_AF-A0A920S4D6-F1
#
_entry.id   AF-A0A920S4D6-F1
#
_cell.length_a   1.000
_cell.length_b   1.000
_cell.length_c   1.000
_cell.angle_alpha   90.00
_cell.angle_beta   90.00
_cell.angle_gamma   90.00
#
_symmetry.space_group_name_H-M   'P 1'
#
loop_
_entity.id
_entity.type
_entity.pdbx_description
1 polymer ?
#
loop_
_entity_poly.entity_id
_entity_poly.type
_entity_poly.pdbx_seq_one_letter_code
_entity_poly.pdbx_strand_id
1 'polypeptide(L)'
;MDAIQEGEGTLLDNMMFTYGSGLSSGMLHECTNLPTVIAGSAGGLLKTNRHEQHAKGTPIANLWVSMAQIMGVKTNRLGDSNGSLKGFLA
;
A
#
# COMPACT_ATOMS: atom_id res chain seq x y z
N MET A 1 -4.50 -14.25 9.69
CA MET A 1 -5.65 -14.43 8.77
C MET A 1 -5.50 -15.72 7.96
N ASP A 2 -4.36 -16.41 8.06
CA ASP A 2 -4.04 -17.70 7.44
C ASP A 2 -4.94 -18.87 7.84
N ALA A 3 -5.62 -18.78 8.99
CA ALA A 3 -6.57 -19.81 9.43
C ALA A 3 -7.94 -19.71 8.73
N ILE A 4 -8.18 -18.65 7.94
CA ILE A 4 -9.44 -18.42 7.24
C ILE A 4 -9.23 -18.81 5.78
N GLN A 5 -9.94 -19.83 5.31
CA GLN A 5 -9.83 -20.33 3.95
C GLN A 5 -10.67 -19.51 2.98
N GLU A 6 -10.08 -19.14 1.83
CA GLU A 6 -10.73 -18.37 0.78
C GLU A 6 -10.24 -18.82 -0.61
N GLY A 7 -11.13 -19.44 -1.38
CA GLY A 7 -10.77 -20.07 -2.65
C GLY A 7 -9.74 -21.18 -2.45
N GLU A 8 -8.68 -21.14 -3.28
CA GLU A 8 -7.57 -22.10 -3.24
C GLU A 8 -6.50 -21.76 -2.19
N GLY A 9 -6.67 -20.68 -1.42
CA GLY A 9 -5.69 -20.20 -0.45
C GLY A 9 -6.34 -19.69 0.84
N THR A 10 -5.68 -18.75 1.50
CA THR A 10 -6.18 -18.11 2.72
C THR A 10 -6.64 -16.68 2.46
N LEU A 11 -7.43 -16.12 3.38
CA LEU A 11 -7.81 -14.71 3.33
C LEU A 11 -6.59 -13.79 3.23
N LEU A 12 -5.46 -14.14 3.87
CA LEU A 12 -4.25 -13.33 3.81
C LEU A 12 -3.66 -13.30 2.38
N ASP A 13 -3.76 -14.42 1.66
CA ASP A 13 -3.22 -14.53 0.30
C ASP A 13 -3.96 -13.63 -0.70
N ASN A 14 -5.26 -13.46 -0.52
CA ASN A 14 -6.09 -12.71 -1.47
C ASN A 14 -6.28 -11.24 -1.08
N MET A 15 -6.03 -10.88 0.19
CA MET A 15 -6.25 -9.51 0.66
C MET A 15 -5.04 -8.61 0.51
N MET A 16 -5.29 -7.31 0.65
CA MET A 16 -4.29 -6.28 0.89
C MET A 16 -4.74 -5.44 2.08
N PHE A 17 -3.98 -5.51 3.17
CA PHE A 17 -4.22 -4.78 4.41
C PHE A 17 -3.27 -3.60 4.53
N THR A 18 -3.76 -2.46 5.03
CA THR A 18 -2.94 -1.29 5.32
C THR A 18 -3.14 -0.85 6.75
N TYR A 19 -2.03 -0.59 7.43
CA TYR A 19 -2.00 0.01 8.76
C TYR A 19 -0.98 1.14 8.81
N GLY A 20 -1.35 2.28 9.37
CA GLY A 20 -0.46 3.43 9.45
C GLY A 20 -1.17 4.66 9.98
N SER A 21 -0.49 5.80 9.84
CA SER A 21 -1.00 7.11 10.25
C SER A 21 -0.86 8.11 9.11
N GLY A 22 -1.82 9.04 9.01
CA GLY A 22 -1.69 10.22 8.14
C GLY A 22 -0.69 11.25 8.64
N LEU A 23 -0.22 11.11 9.89
CA LEU A 23 0.76 11.98 10.54
C LEU A 23 1.89 11.14 11.14
N SER A 24 3.14 11.50 10.86
CA SER A 24 4.30 10.93 11.56
C SER A 24 4.54 11.58 12.91
N SER A 25 4.19 12.86 13.06
CA SER A 25 4.15 13.58 14.31
C SER A 25 2.82 14.31 14.45
N GLY A 26 2.00 13.88 15.41
CA GLY A 26 0.74 14.56 15.73
C GLY A 26 0.96 15.96 16.32
N MET A 27 2.02 16.14 17.10
CA MET A 27 2.37 17.44 17.72
C MET A 27 2.71 18.51 16.69
N LEU A 28 3.45 18.13 15.64
CA LEU A 28 3.90 19.05 14.59
C LEU A 28 2.97 19.07 13.37
N HIS A 29 1.93 18.22 13.36
CA HIS A 29 1.10 17.94 12.18
C HIS A 29 1.93 17.60 10.94
N GLU A 30 2.98 16.80 11.10
CA GLU A 30 3.85 16.42 9.99
C GLU A 30 3.28 15.25 9.19
N CYS A 31 3.01 15.48 7.91
CA CYS A 31 2.52 14.47 6.97
C CYS A 31 3.65 13.81 6.14
N THR A 32 4.89 13.83 6.63
CA THR A 32 6.06 13.27 5.91
C THR A 32 6.65 12.09 6.67
N ASN A 33 7.38 11.20 5.99
CA ASN A 33 7.95 9.99 6.59
C ASN A 33 6.89 9.16 7.36
N LEU A 34 5.75 8.94 6.71
CA LEU A 34 4.58 8.33 7.33
C LEU A 34 4.86 6.85 7.67
N PRO A 35 4.66 6.41 8.93
CA PRO A 35 4.76 5.00 9.26
C PRO A 35 3.60 4.26 8.61
N THR A 36 3.90 3.35 7.68
CA THR A 36 2.90 2.57 6.93
C THR A 36 3.36 1.13 6.77
N VAL A 37 2.47 0.20 7.08
CA VAL A 37 2.63 -1.25 6.92
C VAL A 37 1.58 -1.74 5.94
N ILE A 38 2.01 -2.53 4.96
CA ILE A 38 1.14 -3.25 4.04
C ILE A 38 1.35 -4.75 4.26
N ALA A 39 0.25 -5.50 4.34
CA ALA A 39 0.28 -6.94 4.54
C ALA A 39 -0.72 -7.67 3.63
N GLY A 40 -0.53 -8.97 3.44
CA GLY A 40 -1.26 -9.78 2.47
C GLY A 40 -0.54 -9.87 1.13
N SER A 41 -1.10 -10.64 0.20
CA SER A 41 -0.47 -10.94 -1.10
C SER A 41 -1.26 -10.37 -2.29
N ALA A 42 -2.50 -9.90 -2.07
CA ALA A 42 -3.40 -9.41 -3.11
C ALA A 42 -3.53 -10.37 -4.31
N GLY A 43 -3.65 -11.67 -4.05
CA GLY A 43 -3.67 -12.70 -5.11
C GLY A 43 -2.32 -12.88 -5.81
N GLY A 44 -1.21 -12.57 -5.14
CA GLY A 44 0.15 -12.63 -5.68
C GLY A 44 0.60 -11.39 -6.45
N LEU A 45 -0.24 -10.34 -6.51
CA LEU A 45 0.08 -9.10 -7.23
C LEU A 45 0.95 -8.13 -6.41
N LEU A 46 0.99 -8.33 -5.09
CA LEU A 46 1.77 -7.49 -4.19
C LEU A 46 3.13 -8.14 -3.92
N LYS A 47 4.21 -7.40 -4.17
CA LYS A 47 5.53 -7.79 -3.66
C LYS A 47 5.51 -7.68 -2.14
N THR A 48 6.10 -8.60 -1.39
CA THR A 48 6.10 -8.57 0.09
C THR A 48 7.51 -8.77 0.66
N ASN A 49 7.64 -8.98 1.98
CA ASN A 49 8.90 -9.28 2.70
C ASN A 49 10.03 -8.25 2.48
N ARG A 50 9.72 -6.96 2.64
CA ARG A 50 10.70 -5.89 2.51
C ARG A 50 10.34 -4.67 3.35
N HIS A 51 11.35 -3.85 3.62
CA HIS A 51 11.20 -2.50 4.13
C HIS A 51 11.70 -1.53 3.06
N GLU A 52 10.85 -0.57 2.67
CA GLU A 52 11.16 0.39 1.61
C GLU A 52 11.11 1.82 2.14
N GLN A 53 12.08 2.61 1.69
CA GLN A 53 12.09 4.04 1.86
C GLN A 53 12.08 4.68 0.47
N HIS A 54 11.12 5.58 0.24
CA HIS A 54 11.04 6.32 -1.02
C HIS A 54 11.75 7.67 -0.89
N ALA A 55 12.06 8.28 -2.04
CA ALA A 55 12.68 9.60 -2.09
C ALA A 55 11.83 10.64 -1.33
N LYS A 56 12.50 11.59 -0.68
CA LYS A 56 11.82 12.68 0.05
C LYS A 56 10.87 13.42 -0.90
N GLY A 57 9.65 13.67 -0.42
CA GLY A 57 8.61 14.32 -1.21
C GLY A 57 7.80 13.38 -2.10
N THR A 58 8.04 12.07 -2.06
CA THR A 58 7.15 11.09 -2.70
C THR A 58 5.77 11.17 -2.04
N PRO A 59 4.68 11.49 -2.78
CA PRO A 59 3.35 11.55 -2.22
C PRO A 59 2.89 10.16 -1.75
N ILE A 60 2.31 10.07 -0.55
CA ILE A 60 1.68 8.82 -0.08
C ILE A 60 0.54 8.40 -1.01
N ALA A 61 -0.09 9.34 -1.72
CA ALA A 61 -1.11 9.02 -2.69
C ALA A 61 -0.63 8.16 -3.87
N ASN A 62 0.69 8.07 -4.12
CA ASN A 62 1.25 7.10 -5.07
C ASN A 62 1.02 5.65 -4.61
N LEU A 63 0.99 5.40 -3.29
CA LEU A 63 0.59 4.11 -2.73
C LEU A 63 -0.89 3.84 -2.99
N TRP A 64 -1.77 4.82 -2.73
CA TRP A 64 -3.21 4.67 -2.91
C TRP A 64 -3.62 4.41 -4.36
N VAL A 65 -3.02 5.12 -5.32
CA VAL A 65 -3.31 4.86 -6.74
C VAL A 65 -2.82 3.47 -7.16
N SER A 66 -1.66 3.03 -6.67
CA SER A 66 -1.17 1.67 -6.91
C SER A 66 -2.09 0.59 -6.32
N MET A 67 -2.59 0.81 -5.10
CA MET A 67 -3.54 -0.10 -4.47
C MET A 67 -4.86 -0.17 -5.26
N ALA A 68 -5.38 0.97 -5.71
CA ALA A 68 -6.58 1.01 -6.54
C ALA A 68 -6.39 0.25 -7.86
N GLN A 69 -5.22 0.39 -8.50
CA GLN A 69 -4.88 -0.33 -9.72
C GLN A 69 -4.81 -1.86 -9.51
N ILE A 70 -4.24 -2.33 -8.38
CA ILE A 70 -4.27 -3.76 -8.01
C ILE A 70 -5.71 -4.27 -7.92
N MET A 71 -6.62 -3.46 -7.36
CA MET A 71 -8.04 -3.79 -7.27
C MET A 71 -8.81 -3.64 -8.60
N GLY A 72 -8.12 -3.43 -9.72
CA GLY A 72 -8.72 -3.34 -11.06
C GLY A 72 -9.34 -1.97 -11.39
N VAL A 73 -9.13 -0.96 -10.55
CA VAL A 73 -9.64 0.39 -10.81
C VAL A 73 -8.79 1.07 -11.89
N LYS A 74 -9.43 1.48 -12.98
CA LYS A 74 -8.79 2.22 -14.09
C LYS A 74 -8.57 3.69 -13.73
N THR A 75 -7.64 3.96 -12.82
CA THR A 75 -7.23 5.32 -12.45
C THR A 75 -5.71 5.48 -12.50
N ASN A 76 -5.27 6.65 -12.93
CA ASN A 76 -3.86 7.04 -12.97
C ASN A 76 -3.53 8.14 -11.96
N ARG A 77 -4.53 8.59 -11.17
CA ARG A 77 -4.36 9.66 -10.21
C ARG A 77 -5.36 9.58 -9.07
N LEU A 78 -4.88 9.84 -7.85
CA LEU A 78 -5.67 10.04 -6.65
C LEU A 78 -5.03 11.18 -5.86
N GLY A 79 -5.79 12.23 -5.53
CA GLY A 79 -5.27 13.39 -4.80
C GLY A 79 -4.03 14.02 -5.46
N ASP A 80 -2.95 14.13 -4.69
CA ASP A 80 -1.66 14.69 -5.09
C ASP A 80 -0.69 13.64 -5.68
N SER A 81 -1.16 12.41 -5.95
CA SER A 81 -0.33 11.39 -6.59
C SER A 81 0.19 11.89 -7.93
N ASN A 82 1.45 11.56 -8.23
CA ASN A 82 2.10 11.89 -9.50
C ASN A 82 2.55 10.64 -10.28
N GLY A 83 2.15 9.45 -9.81
CA GLY A 83 2.34 8.18 -10.48
C GLY A 83 2.11 7.01 -9.55
N SER A 84 2.21 5.79 -10.08
CA SER A 84 2.19 4.56 -9.29
C SER A 84 3.48 4.43 -8.47
N LEU A 85 3.38 3.87 -7.27
CA LEU A 85 4.52 3.60 -6.41
C LEU A 85 5.44 2.53 -7.03
N LYS A 86 6.69 2.92 -7.31
CA LYS A 86 7.68 2.02 -7.90
C LYS A 86 8.01 0.88 -6.95
N GLY A 87 8.13 -0.33 -7.49
CA GLY A 87 8.49 -1.53 -6.71
C GLY A 87 7.35 -2.13 -5.90
N PHE A 88 6.13 -1.56 -5.98
CA PHE A 88 4.97 -2.03 -5.21
C PHE A 88 4.39 -3.34 -5.74
N LEU A 89 4.29 -3.46 -7.06
CA LEU A 89 3.79 -4.66 -7.74
C LEU A 89 4.86 -5.76 -7.80
N ALA A 90 4.41 -7.02 -7.75
CA ALA A 90 5.24 -8.22 -7.94
C ALA A 90 5.78 -8.33 -9.37
#